data_AF-A0A0S8I766-F1
#
_entry.id   AF-A0A0S8I766-F1
#
_cell.length_a   1.000
_cell.length_b   1.000
_cell.length_c   1.000
_cell.angle_alpha   90.00
_cell.angle_beta   90.00
_cell.angle_gamma   90.00
#
_symmetry.space_group_name_H-M   'P 1'
#
loop_
_entity.id
_entity.type
_entity.pdbx_description
1 polymer ?
#
loop_
_entity_poly.entity_id
_entity_poly.type
_entity_poly.pdbx_seq_one_letter_code
_entity_poly.pdbx_strand_id
1 'polypeptide(L)'
;RLINPAPFGVLSTALIFMAQINIILASFNLIPIPPLDGSKILMGFSSSKFRYTLMQLEPYGFFIIIGLLWLGVLSPLISLFAWIITGIISLLLP
;
A
#
# COMPACT_ATOMS: atom_id res chain seq x y z
N ARG A 1 26.19 -30.80 -19.39
CA ARG A 1 26.78 -29.76 -18.51
C ARG A 1 26.12 -28.37 -18.71
N LEU A 2 24.82 -28.23 -19.04
CA LEU A 2 24.18 -26.89 -19.16
C LEU A 2 22.67 -26.88 -18.84
N ILE A 3 22.14 -27.91 -18.17
CA ILE A 3 20.89 -27.76 -17.41
C ILE A 3 21.29 -27.16 -16.06
N ASN A 4 21.78 -25.92 -16.12
CA ASN A 4 21.92 -25.09 -14.96
C ASN A 4 20.99 -23.92 -15.27
N PRO A 5 19.69 -23.97 -14.89
CA PRO A 5 18.86 -22.78 -14.99
C PRO A 5 19.63 -21.70 -14.24
N ALA A 6 19.96 -20.62 -14.93
CA ALA A 6 20.71 -19.53 -14.35
C ALA A 6 20.08 -19.19 -12.98
N PRO A 7 20.83 -19.14 -11.87
CA PRO A 7 20.28 -18.83 -10.54
C PRO A 7 19.49 -17.51 -10.54
N PHE A 8 19.80 -16.67 -11.52
CA PHE A 8 19.13 -15.42 -11.84
C PHE A 8 17.64 -15.56 -12.17
N GLY A 9 17.12 -16.69 -12.64
CA GLY A 9 15.70 -16.82 -13.02
C GLY A 9 14.75 -16.90 -11.81
N VAL A 10 14.98 -17.84 -10.90
CA VAL A 10 14.09 -18.05 -9.75
C VAL A 10 14.25 -16.95 -8.71
N LEU A 11 15.49 -16.52 -8.45
CA LEU A 11 15.76 -15.46 -7.49
C LEU A 11 15.21 -14.11 -7.96
N SER A 12 15.39 -13.74 -9.23
CA SER A 12 14.82 -12.50 -9.75
C SER A 12 13.30 -12.51 -9.71
N THR A 13 12.67 -13.64 -10.08
CA THR A 13 11.22 -13.80 -10.03
C THR A 13 10.71 -13.63 -8.60
N ALA A 14 11.37 -14.28 -7.63
CA ALA A 14 11.03 -14.13 -6.22
C ALA A 14 11.16 -12.69 -5.72
N LEU A 15 12.24 -11.99 -6.10
CA LEU A 15 12.46 -10.58 -5.74
C LEU A 15 11.40 -9.66 -6.36
N ILE A 16 11.01 -9.89 -7.61
CA ILE A 16 9.94 -9.13 -8.28
C ILE A 16 8.61 -9.34 -7.56
N PHE A 17 8.26 -10.58 -7.21
CA PHE A 17 7.04 -10.85 -6.44
C PHE A 17 7.07 -10.20 -5.07
N MET A 18 8.21 -10.27 -4.35
CA MET A 18 8.37 -9.59 -3.07
C MET A 18 8.22 -8.08 -3.20
N ALA A 19 8.84 -7.47 -4.22
CA ALA A 19 8.72 -6.05 -4.49
C ALA A 19 7.26 -5.66 -4.78
N GLN A 20 6.56 -6.42 -5.62
CA GLN A 20 5.14 -6.18 -5.93
C GLN A 20 4.26 -6.23 -4.68
N ILE A 21 4.43 -7.25 -3.83
CA ILE A 21 3.67 -7.36 -2.57
C ILE A 21 3.94 -6.15 -1.68
N ASN A 22 5.20 -5.76 -1.50
CA ASN A 22 5.55 -4.60 -0.67
C ASN A 22 5.00 -3.28 -1.25
N ILE A 23 5.02 -3.11 -2.57
CA ILE A 23 4.45 -1.92 -3.23
C ILE A 23 2.93 -1.87 -3.01
N ILE A 24 2.24 -3.00 -3.16
CA ILE A 24 0.79 -3.08 -2.90
C ILE A 24 0.49 -2.78 -1.43
N LEU A 25 1.24 -3.37 -0.49
CA LEU A 25 1.08 -3.12 0.95
C LEU A 25 1.38 -1.67 1.33
N ALA A 26 2.41 -1.06 0.73
CA ALA A 26 2.74 0.35 0.92
C ALA A 26 1.61 1.24 0.39
N SER A 27 1.11 0.95 -0.82
CA SER A 27 0.00 1.66 -1.45
C SER A 27 -1.27 1.59 -0.60
N PHE A 28 -1.59 0.41 -0.08
CA PHE A 28 -2.69 0.20 0.83
C PHE A 28 -2.52 1.01 2.12
N ASN A 29 -1.34 0.99 2.74
CA ASN A 29 -1.08 1.74 3.96
C ASN A 29 -1.09 3.26 3.78
N LEU A 30 -0.94 3.79 2.56
CA LEU A 30 -1.06 5.24 2.30
C LEU A 30 -2.51 5.74 2.25
N ILE A 31 -3.50 4.84 2.20
CA ILE A 31 -4.91 5.23 2.17
C ILE A 31 -5.28 5.90 3.52
N PRO A 32 -5.89 7.10 3.51
CA PRO A 32 -6.18 7.86 4.73
C PRO A 32 -7.43 7.34 5.48
N ILE A 33 -7.45 6.05 5.83
CA ILE A 33 -8.54 5.39 6.57
C ILE A 33 -7.94 4.68 7.80
N PRO A 34 -8.35 5.02 9.04
CA PRO A 34 -7.91 4.28 10.22
C PRO A 34 -8.22 2.78 10.10
N PRO A 35 -7.35 1.86 10.59
CA PRO A 35 -6.07 2.07 11.29
C PRO A 35 -4.83 2.24 10.40
N LEU A 36 -4.99 2.40 9.08
CA LEU A 36 -3.87 2.49 8.12
C LEU A 36 -2.97 3.68 8.40
N ASP A 37 -1.69 3.56 8.06
CA ASP A 37 -0.69 4.58 8.41
C ASP A 37 -0.94 5.94 7.72
N GLY A 38 -1.56 5.96 6.54
CA GLY A 38 -1.97 7.16 5.82
C GLY A 38 -2.94 8.02 6.63
N SER A 39 -3.76 7.39 7.48
CA SER A 39 -4.65 8.11 8.38
C SER A 39 -3.88 8.82 9.51
N LYS A 40 -2.78 8.21 9.99
CA LYS A 40 -1.87 8.80 10.99
C LYS A 40 -1.07 9.96 10.41
N ILE A 41 -0.61 9.81 9.16
CA ILE A 41 0.02 10.90 8.41
C ILE A 41 -0.95 12.08 8.31
N LEU A 42 -2.19 11.82 7.88
CA LEU A 42 -3.23 12.85 7.78
C LEU A 42 -3.55 13.50 9.14
N MET A 43 -3.59 12.72 10.24
CA MET A 43 -3.77 13.26 11.59
C MET A 43 -2.66 14.24 11.98
N GLY A 44 -1.40 13.96 11.60
CA GLY A 44 -0.26 14.82 11.88
C GLY A 44 -0.35 16.21 11.23
N PHE A 45 -1.02 16.31 10.07
CA PHE A 45 -1.24 17.58 9.36
C PHE A 45 -2.60 18.23 9.64
N SER A 46 -3.54 17.51 10.27
CA SER A 46 -4.93 18.00 10.43
C SER A 46 -5.17 18.76 11.74
N SER A 47 -6.20 19.61 11.74
CA SER A 47 -6.65 20.33 12.94
C SER A 47 -7.25 19.39 14.00
N SER A 48 -7.27 19.84 15.26
CA SER A 48 -7.77 19.05 16.41
C SER A 48 -9.18 18.47 16.21
N LYS A 49 -10.05 19.16 15.46
CA LYS A 49 -11.40 18.67 15.16
C LYS A 49 -11.38 17.40 14.28
N PHE A 50 -10.54 17.39 13.25
CA PHE A 50 -10.46 16.26 12.31
C PHE A 50 -9.80 15.04 12.96
N ARG A 51 -8.81 15.27 13.83
CA ARG A 51 -8.20 14.23 14.67
C ARG A 51 -9.22 13.52 15.54
N TYR A 52 -10.15 14.27 16.15
CA TYR A 52 -11.21 13.68 16.98
C TYR A 52 -12.15 12.78 16.17
N THR A 53 -12.50 13.17 14.95
CA THR A 53 -13.30 12.33 14.03
C THR A 53 -12.56 11.06 13.63
N LEU A 54 -11.27 11.16 13.29
CA LEU A 54 -10.45 10.01 12.92
C LEU A 54 -10.29 9.01 14.08
N MET A 55 -10.07 9.50 15.30
CA MET A 55 -9.99 8.65 16.50
C MET A 55 -11.32 7.91 16.78
N GLN A 56 -12.47 8.53 16.49
CA GLN A 56 -13.77 7.84 16.62
C GLN A 56 -13.96 6.72 15.60
N LEU A 57 -13.35 6.84 14.42
CA LEU A 57 -13.41 5.82 13.37
C LEU A 57 -12.44 4.65 13.61
N GLU A 58 -11.38 4.85 14.40
CA GLU A 58 -10.33 3.86 14.65
C GLU A 58 -10.84 2.50 15.15
N PRO A 59 -11.77 2.40 16.12
CA PRO A 59 -12.27 1.11 16.59
C PRO A 59 -13.04 0.30 15.52
N TYR A 60 -13.65 1.00 14.55
CA TYR A 60 -14.42 0.38 13.47
C TYR A 60 -13.59 0.20 12.19
N GLY A 61 -12.38 0.76 12.15
CA GLY A 61 -11.55 0.87 10.96
C GLY A 61 -11.28 -0.47 10.27
N PHE A 62 -11.03 -1.52 11.05
CA PHE A 62 -10.83 -2.87 10.50
C PHE A 62 -12.06 -3.38 9.71
N PHE A 63 -13.26 -3.22 10.27
CA PHE A 63 -14.49 -3.65 9.59
C PHE A 63 -14.80 -2.79 8.37
N ILE A 64 -14.54 -1.47 8.45
CA ILE A 64 -14.67 -0.54 7.32
C ILE A 64 -13.78 -0.99 6.16
N ILE A 65 -12.51 -1.31 6.44
CA ILE A 65 -11.56 -1.78 5.44
C ILE A 65 -12.04 -3.06 4.76
N ILE A 66 -12.49 -4.06 5.54
CA ILE A 66 -13.01 -5.32 4.97
C ILE A 66 -14.20 -5.04 4.05
N GLY A 67 -15.15 -4.22 4.48
CA GLY A 67 -16.29 -3.83 3.65
C GLY A 67 -15.86 -3.15 2.36
N LEU A 68 -14.93 -2.19 2.43
CA LEU A 68 -14.45 -1.46 1.26
C LEU A 68 -13.62 -2.33 0.31
N LEU A 69 -12.87 -3.30 0.82
CA LEU A 69 -12.16 -4.31 0.01
C LEU A 69 -13.14 -5.22 -0.71
N TRP A 70 -14.15 -5.72 0.01
CA TRP A 70 -15.17 -6.60 -0.57
C TRP A 70 -15.97 -5.90 -1.67
N LEU A 71 -16.27 -4.61 -1.50
CA LEU A 71 -16.92 -3.77 -2.51
C LEU A 71 -15.99 -3.36 -3.67
N GLY A 72 -14.69 -3.64 -3.58
CA GLY A 72 -13.70 -3.27 -4.60
C GLY A 72 -13.37 -1.76 -4.65
N VAL A 73 -13.88 -0.96 -3.71
CA VAL A 73 -13.73 0.51 -3.69
C VAL A 73 -12.27 0.92 -3.44
N LEU A 74 -11.51 0.11 -2.70
CA LEU A 74 -10.09 0.40 -2.44
C LEU A 74 -9.19 0.09 -3.65
N SER A 75 -9.61 -0.75 -4.58
CA SER A 75 -8.80 -1.14 -5.74
C SER A 75 -8.27 0.06 -6.57
N PRO A 76 -9.11 1.03 -7.00
CA PRO A 76 -8.61 2.19 -7.73
C PRO A 76 -7.64 3.03 -6.89
N LEU A 77 -7.88 3.18 -5.59
CA LEU A 77 -6.99 3.93 -4.69
C LEU A 77 -5.62 3.26 -4.55
N ILE A 78 -5.60 1.94 -4.35
CA ILE A 78 -4.36 1.15 -4.28
C ILE A 78 -3.60 1.28 -5.61
N SER A 79 -4.29 1.17 -6.74
CA SER A 79 -3.65 1.29 -8.06
C SER A 79 -3.04 2.67 -8.31
N LEU A 80 -3.71 3.74 -7.85
CA LEU A 80 -3.20 5.10 -7.94
C LEU A 80 -1.91 5.27 -7.15
N PHE A 81 -1.88 4.85 -5.88
CA PHE A 81 -0.67 4.94 -5.07
C PHE A 81 0.44 4.03 -5.59
N ALA A 82 0.11 2.83 -6.07
CA ALA A 82 1.09 1.92 -6.66
C ALA A 82 1.74 2.51 -7.91
N TRP A 83 0.95 3.17 -8.76
CA TRP A 83 1.45 3.88 -9.93
C TRP A 83 2.39 5.03 -9.55
N ILE A 84 2.06 5.80 -8.50
CA ILE A 84 2.94 6.86 -7.99
C ILE A 84 4.25 6.27 -7.46
N ILE A 85 4.19 5.23 -6.62
CA ILE A 85 5.37 4.60 -6.01
C ILE A 85 6.28 4.02 -7.11
N THR A 86 5.71 3.26 -8.05
CA THR A 86 6.49 2.67 -9.15
C THR A 86 7.06 3.73 -10.08
N GLY A 87 6.33 4.83 -10.33
CA GLY A 87 6.84 5.99 -11.06
C GLY A 87 8.08 6.59 -10.38
N ILE A 88 8.02 6.82 -9.07
CA ILE A 88 9.16 7.32 -8.29
C ILE A 88 10.33 6.32 -8.33
N ILE A 89 10.07 5.03 -8.15
CA ILE A 89 11.10 3.99 -8.20
C ILE A 89 11.77 3.96 -9.58
N SER A 90 10.99 4.02 -10.66
CA SER A 90 11.50 4.03 -12.03
C SER A 90 12.32 5.28 -12.36
N LEU A 91 12.07 6.40 -11.67
CA LEU A 91 12.87 7.61 -11.79
C LEU A 91 14.22 7.47 -11.06
N LEU A 92 14.23 6.76 -9.93
CA LEU A 92 15.42 6.58 -9.09
C LEU A 92 16.32 5.43 -9.56
N LEU A 93 15.74 4.41 -10.18
CA LEU A 93 16.43 3.24 -10.73
C LEU A 93 16.36 3.32 -12.27
N PRO A 94 17.37 3.92 -12.94
CA PRO A 94 17.41 3.97 -14.40
C PRO A 94 17.61 2.57 -15.03
#